data_AF-A0A818GAY3-F1
#
_entry.id   AF-A0A818GAY3-F1
#
_cell.length_a   1.000
_cell.length_b   1.000
_cell.length_c   1.000
_cell.angle_alpha   90.00
_cell.angle_beta   90.00
_cell.angle_gamma   90.00
#
_symmetry.space_group_name_H-M   'P 1'
#
loop_
_entity.id
_entity.type
_entity.pdbx_description
1 polymer ?
#
loop_
_entity_poly.entity_id
_entity_poly.type
_entity_poly.pdbx_seq_one_letter_code
_entity_poly.pdbx_strand_id
1 'polypeptide(L)' 'MANINKENQISLYSDTIDNHTNHLFRAWPERLYVLHNEKILYQGQNGPTGYSIPSLDYFLRKNVPLKE' A
#
# COMPACT_ATOMS: atom_id res chain seq x y z
N MET A 1 18.92 -18.59 -6.85
CA MET A 1 17.63 -18.33 -6.16
C MET A 1 17.94 -17.46 -4.96
N ALA A 2 17.45 -16.21 -4.92
CA ALA A 2 17.78 -15.30 -3.83
C ALA A 2 17.21 -15.84 -2.51
N ASN A 3 18.05 -15.90 -1.46
CA ASN A 3 17.62 -16.21 -0.11
C ASN A 3 16.70 -15.08 0.36
N ILE A 4 15.38 -15.32 0.35
CA ILE A 4 14.41 -14.39 0.92
C ILE A 4 14.38 -14.63 2.43
N ASN A 5 14.94 -13.68 3.18
CA ASN A 5 14.84 -13.64 4.62
C ASN A 5 13.35 -13.59 5.02
N LYS A 6 12.88 -14.51 5.87
CA LYS A 6 11.46 -14.59 6.30
C LYS A 6 10.96 -13.28 6.93
N GLU A 7 11.86 -12.48 7.50
CA GLU A 7 11.53 -11.18 8.11
C GLU A 7 11.24 -10.06 7.10
N ASN A 8 11.67 -10.22 5.84
CA ASN A 8 11.40 -9.29 4.74
C ASN A 8 10.39 -9.86 3.74
N GLN A 9 9.56 -10.81 4.16
CA GLN A 9 8.56 -11.40 3.28
C GLN A 9 7.38 -10.42 3.10
N ILE A 10 7.26 -9.87 1.90
CA ILE A 10 6.10 -9.08 1.48
C ILE A 10 4.98 -10.04 1.12
N SER A 11 3.84 -9.95 1.83
CA SER A 11 2.64 -10.71 1.46
C SER A 11 2.09 -10.21 0.13
N LEU A 12 1.88 -11.15 -0.80
CA LEU A 12 1.29 -10.88 -2.10
C LEU A 12 -0.01 -11.66 -2.22
N TYR A 13 -1.06 -10.97 -2.68
CA TYR A 13 -2.38 -11.54 -2.88
C TYR A 13 -2.87 -11.23 -4.29
N SER A 14 -3.76 -12.08 -4.80
CA SER A 14 -4.52 -11.80 -6.01
C SER A 14 -5.93 -11.37 -5.60
N ASP A 15 -6.46 -10.33 -6.23
CA ASP A 15 -7.85 -9.96 -6.06
C ASP A 15 -8.76 -11.08 -6.62
N THR A 16 -10.03 -11.05 -6.23
CA THR A 16 -11.02 -11.95 -6.83
C THR A 16 -11.22 -11.62 -8.32
N ILE A 17 -11.72 -12.59 -9.09
CA ILE A 17 -11.90 -12.43 -10.55
C ILE A 17 -12.87 -11.28 -10.90
N ASP A 18 -13.80 -10.95 -10.02
CA ASP A 18 -14.72 -9.80 -10.14
C ASP A 18 -14.10 -8.46 -9.71
N ASN A 19 -12.78 -8.41 -9.43
CA ASN A 19 -12.04 -7.21 -9.02
C ASN A 19 -12.59 -6.55 -7.75
N HIS A 20 -13.05 -7.36 -6.78
CA HIS A 20 -13.77 -6.86 -5.61
C HIS A 20 -12.96 -5.82 -4.81
N THR A 21 -11.71 -6.13 -4.45
CA THR A 21 -10.84 -5.23 -3.68
C THR A 21 -10.56 -3.95 -4.47
N ASN A 22 -10.30 -4.09 -5.76
CA ASN A 22 -10.03 -2.96 -6.63
C ASN A 22 -11.24 -2.01 -6.75
N HIS A 23 -12.46 -2.55 -6.84
CA HIS A 23 -13.69 -1.74 -6.81
C HIS A 23 -13.87 -1.02 -5.48
N LEU A 24 -13.67 -1.71 -4.35
CA LEU A 24 -13.77 -1.13 -3.02
C LEU A 24 -12.76 0.01 -2.78
N PHE A 25 -11.51 -0.18 -3.21
CA PHE A 25 -10.43 0.78 -2.99
C PHE A 25 -10.18 1.71 -4.19
N ARG A 26 -10.97 1.61 -5.28
CA ARG A 26 -10.78 2.37 -6.51
C ARG A 26 -9.30 2.40 -6.92
N ALA A 27 -8.70 1.22 -6.99
CA ALA A 27 -7.25 1.06 -7.06
C ALA A 27 -6.69 1.11 -8.49
N TRP A 28 -7.53 1.06 -9.52
CA TRP A 28 -7.11 1.23 -10.91
C TRP A 28 -6.50 2.61 -11.20
N PRO A 29 -5.41 2.68 -11.99
CA PRO A 29 -4.58 1.57 -12.45
C PRO A 29 -3.65 1.02 -11.36
N GLU A 30 -3.15 1.90 -10.50
CA GLU A 30 -2.44 1.55 -9.28
C GLU A 30 -2.70 2.59 -8.19
N ARG A 31 -2.64 2.16 -6.91
CA ARG A 31 -2.89 3.03 -5.77
C ARG A 31 -2.22 2.52 -4.49
N LEU A 32 -1.73 3.46 -3.68
CA LEU A 32 -1.12 3.18 -2.38
C LEU A 32 -2.07 3.56 -1.25
N TYR A 33 -2.17 2.69 -0.25
CA TYR A 33 -2.98 2.88 0.94
C TYR A 33 -2.19 2.59 2.21
N VAL A 34 -2.49 3.28 3.30
CA VAL A 34 -2.10 2.88 4.66
C VAL A 34 -3.37 2.66 5.48
N LEU A 35 -3.49 1.46 6.03
CA LEU A 35 -4.60 1.04 6.87
C LEU A 35 -4.11 0.86 8.31
N HIS A 36 -4.91 1.29 9.28
CA HIS A 36 -4.66 1.02 10.69
C HIS A 36 -5.99 0.93 11.43
N ASN A 37 -6.18 -0.13 12.24
CA ASN A 37 -7.41 -0.39 12.98
C ASN A 37 -8.67 -0.20 12.11
N GLU A 38 -8.69 -0.87 10.95
CA GLU A 38 -9.81 -0.86 9.99
C GLU A 38 -10.14 0.52 9.38
N LYS A 39 -9.25 1.50 9.55
CA LYS A 39 -9.40 2.85 8.99
C LYS A 39 -8.33 3.13 7.94
N ILE A 40 -8.72 3.86 6.91
CA ILE A 40 -7.80 4.42 5.92
C ILE A 40 -7.15 5.66 6.52
N LEU A 41 -5.84 5.61 6.78
CA LEU A 41 -5.06 6.75 7.26
C LEU A 41 -4.38 7.51 6.12
N TYR A 42 -4.05 6.82 5.04
CA TYR A 42 -3.51 7.42 3.82
C TYR A 42 -4.15 6.79 2.60
N GLN A 43 -4.58 7.64 1.67
CA GLN A 43 -5.05 7.28 0.35
C GLN A 43 -4.25 8.07 -0.67
N GLY A 44 -3.43 7.38 -1.46
CA GLY A 44 -2.69 7.98 -2.56
C GLY A 44 -3.61 8.56 -3.64
N GLN A 45 -3.07 9.45 -4.45
CA GLN A 45 -3.76 9.92 -5.66
C GLN A 45 -3.85 8.78 -6.68
N ASN A 46 -4.77 8.88 -7.64
CA ASN A 46 -4.96 7.86 -8.68
C ASN A 46 -3.73 7.81 -9.59
N GLY A 47 -3.20 6.62 -9.85
CA GLY A 47 -2.14 6.40 -10.83
C GLY A 47 -2.59 6.65 -12.29
N PRO A 48 -1.63 6.71 -13.24
CA PRO A 48 -0.19 6.63 -13.02
C PRO A 48 0.42 7.97 -12.59
N THR A 49 -0.20 9.09 -12.95
CA THR A 49 0.31 10.44 -12.63
C THR A 49 0.32 10.74 -11.13
N GLY A 50 -0.64 10.22 -10.38
CA GLY A 50 -0.75 10.44 -8.93
C GLY A 50 0.04 9.46 -8.07
N TYR A 51 0.66 8.45 -8.67
CA TYR A 51 1.47 7.49 -7.92
C TYR A 51 2.73 8.17 -7.38
N SER A 52 2.95 8.10 -6.07
CA SER A 52 4.07 8.79 -5.42
C SER A 52 4.55 8.04 -4.18
N ILE A 53 5.68 7.35 -4.33
CA ILE A 53 6.44 6.79 -3.20
C ILE A 53 6.91 7.90 -2.23
N PRO A 54 7.43 9.06 -2.69
CA PRO A 54 7.83 10.13 -1.77
C PRO A 54 6.69 10.63 -0.88
N SER A 55 5.46 10.73 -1.41
CA SER A 55 4.28 11.11 -0.61
C SER A 55 3.98 10.09 0.48
N LEU A 56 4.05 8.80 0.15
CA LEU A 56 3.87 7.72 1.13
C LEU A 56 5.00 7.70 2.18
N ASP A 57 6.25 7.84 1.78
CA ASP A 57 7.41 7.89 2.70
C ASP A 57 7.29 9.08 3.66
N TYR A 58 6.94 10.26 3.17
CA TYR A 58 6.66 11.42 4.01
C TYR A 58 5.54 11.14 5.02
N PHE A 59 4.43 10.54 4.58
CA PHE A 59 3.34 10.16 5.45
C PHE A 59 3.80 9.18 6.55
N LEU A 60 4.56 8.13 6.18
CA LEU A 60 5.04 7.12 7.12
C LEU A 60 6.00 7.73 8.15
N ARG A 61 7.00 8.51 7.72
CA ARG A 61 7.95 9.16 8.64
C ARG A 61 7.28 10.12 9.62
N LYS A 62 6.22 10.79 9.18
CA LYS A 62 5.50 11.76 10.02
C LYS A 62 4.58 11.09 11.04
N ASN A 63 3.99 9.94 10.71
CA ASN A 63 2.87 9.37 11.48
C ASN A 63 3.15 7.99 12.08
N VAL A 64 4.21 7.30 11.66
CA VAL A 64 4.59 5.99 12.17
C VAL A 64 5.93 6.14 12.91
N PRO A 65 5.96 5.96 14.24
CA PRO A 65 7.23 5.98 14.96
C PRO A 65 8.10 4.84 14.45
N LEU A 66 9.33 5.17 14.04
CA LEU A 66 10.33 4.16 13.71
C LEU A 66 10.59 3.35 14.99
N LYS A 67 10.47 2.03 14.91
CA LYS A 67 11.00 1.17 15.96
C LYS A 67 12.53 1.32 15.91
N GLU A 68 13.12 1.72 17.03
CA GLU A 68 14.58 1.65 17.26
C GLU A 68 15.08 0.22 17.18
#